data_AF-A0A418TBL7-F1
#
_entry.id   AF-A0A418TBL7-F1
#
_cell.length_a   1.000
_cell.length_b   1.000
_cell.length_c   1.000
_cell.angle_alpha   90.00
_cell.angle_beta   90.00
_cell.angle_gamma   90.00
#
_symmetry.space_group_name_H-M   'P 1'
#
loop_
_entity.id
_entity.type
_entity.pdbx_description
1 polymer ?
#
loop_
_entity_poly.entity_id
_entity_poly.type
_entity_poly.pdbx_seq_one_letter_code
_entity_poly.pdbx_strand_id
1 'polypeptide(L)'
;MMKTEEKNIYEVLSEELSSIAKHRNQQRMIEEYLVEHHEMMRGTFIELVANPEKVGFLSTEELAVITNGIHTVTQNETLFVKNYFDLNTIKAIKYFAFSKPEEIAFPYTFSPVIRVTNEDYLTAISFKDLAALANSGLLTYNFDTQRLAKKTISKTGKIIKKRNIKNASVSNIVKLMKEGKYNPSTLLFNVLVDGNSSISFNSGELTIHKESTLNIIDGAHRLEAVIRIIEEDPEFEGYMNIDLKHYPLEKAQKLLAITNTVNPFDKTLTKYYGGEQYGQEIAKYLMTIPVLHNRIEIKTAVDKKISITNFAILSEAIQDIFEPENTKDRYDIQDVLKKFYEYLIPSYESELVKNRIKNLESSWISHHNMHVGFIAIAKKLYDRYGKDFPVDKIVAVIDHINFNKVSSPLNDIMGGQGKTNSNKVKSQIREFIESQVDNILD
;
A
#
# COMPACT_ATOMS: atom_id res chain seq x y z
N MET A 1 -52.23 29.38 3.53
CA MET A 1 -51.60 28.87 2.28
C MET A 1 -50.11 29.12 2.41
N MET A 2 -49.35 28.10 2.80
CA MET A 2 -47.88 28.20 2.89
C MET A 2 -47.33 28.28 1.47
N LYS A 3 -46.55 29.32 1.17
CA LYS A 3 -45.69 29.36 -0.01
C LYS A 3 -44.66 28.24 0.15
N THR A 4 -44.74 27.22 -0.68
CA THR A 4 -43.65 26.26 -0.87
C THR A 4 -42.44 27.05 -1.35
N GLU A 5 -41.31 26.96 -0.63
CA GLU A 5 -40.03 27.51 -1.08
C GLU A 5 -39.67 26.84 -2.41
N GLU A 6 -39.43 27.63 -3.46
CA GLU A 6 -38.86 27.14 -4.71
C GLU A 6 -37.45 26.64 -4.41
N LYS A 7 -37.28 25.32 -4.29
CA LYS A 7 -35.97 24.71 -4.07
C LYS A 7 -35.05 24.99 -5.26
N ASN A 8 -33.83 25.44 -4.96
CA ASN A 8 -32.81 25.72 -5.96
C ASN A 8 -32.25 24.40 -6.55
N ILE A 9 -32.02 24.34 -7.86
CA ILE A 9 -31.50 23.14 -8.56
C ILE A 9 -30.19 22.62 -7.95
N TYR A 10 -29.32 23.49 -7.44
CA TYR A 10 -28.08 23.09 -6.76
C TYR A 10 -28.36 22.24 -5.51
N GLU A 11 -29.37 22.61 -4.73
CA GLU A 11 -29.76 21.89 -3.51
C GLU A 11 -30.45 20.57 -3.85
N VAL A 12 -31.40 20.61 -4.80
CA VAL A 12 -32.12 19.42 -5.29
C VAL A 12 -31.14 18.39 -5.85
N LEU A 13 -30.21 18.81 -6.69
CA LEU A 13 -29.23 17.92 -7.30
C LEU A 13 -28.27 17.34 -6.26
N SER A 14 -27.83 18.13 -5.27
CA SER A 14 -26.96 17.65 -4.19
C SER A 14 -27.65 16.60 -3.29
N GLU A 15 -28.93 16.81 -2.96
CA GLU A 15 -29.76 15.84 -2.22
C GLU A 15 -29.92 14.54 -3.02
N GLU A 16 -30.20 14.64 -4.32
CA GLU A 16 -30.39 13.49 -5.20
C GLU A 16 -29.10 12.69 -5.43
N LEU A 17 -27.95 13.35 -5.60
CA LEU A 17 -26.65 12.70 -5.69
C LEU A 17 -26.34 11.88 -4.43
N SER A 18 -26.67 12.41 -3.25
CA SER A 18 -26.52 11.71 -1.96
C SER A 18 -27.42 10.47 -1.86
N SER A 19 -28.60 10.50 -2.49
CA SER A 19 -29.50 9.35 -2.61
C SER A 19 -28.92 8.30 -3.57
N ILE A 20 -28.48 8.73 -4.75
CA ILE A 20 -27.87 7.90 -5.81
C ILE A 20 -26.58 7.23 -5.31
N ALA A 21 -25.84 7.85 -4.39
CA ALA A 21 -24.64 7.29 -3.76
C ALA A 21 -24.86 5.88 -3.17
N LYS A 22 -26.10 5.55 -2.77
CA LYS A 22 -26.48 4.25 -2.19
C LYS A 22 -26.74 3.17 -3.24
N HIS A 23 -26.85 3.53 -4.52
CA HIS A 23 -27.31 2.66 -5.60
C HIS A 23 -26.30 2.54 -6.75
N ARG A 24 -25.32 1.64 -6.60
CA ARG A 24 -24.23 1.43 -7.58
C ARG A 24 -24.70 1.16 -9.02
N ASN A 25 -25.80 0.44 -9.20
CA ASN A 25 -26.35 0.17 -10.53
C ASN A 25 -26.88 1.44 -11.19
N GLN A 26 -27.54 2.32 -10.42
CA GLN A 26 -28.05 3.60 -10.93
C GLN A 26 -26.90 4.54 -11.29
N GLN A 27 -25.86 4.63 -10.44
CA GLN A 27 -24.65 5.41 -10.74
C GLN A 27 -24.05 5.03 -12.09
N ARG A 28 -23.86 3.73 -12.31
CA ARG A 28 -23.30 3.21 -13.55
C ARG A 28 -24.18 3.53 -14.76
N MET A 29 -25.51 3.38 -14.65
CA MET A 29 -26.41 3.66 -15.76
C MET A 29 -26.44 5.14 -16.13
N ILE A 30 -26.39 6.03 -15.14
CA ILE A 30 -26.34 7.49 -15.37
C ILE A 30 -25.00 7.88 -16.00
N GLU A 31 -23.90 7.33 -15.48
CA GLU A 31 -22.57 7.56 -16.05
C GLU A 31 -22.49 7.05 -17.50
N GLU A 32 -23.00 5.84 -17.78
CA GLU A 32 -23.05 5.29 -19.15
C GLU A 32 -23.83 6.21 -20.10
N TYR A 33 -24.98 6.74 -19.66
CA TYR A 33 -25.76 7.71 -20.44
C TYR A 33 -24.96 8.98 -20.75
N LEU A 34 -24.34 9.59 -19.73
CA LEU A 34 -23.58 10.84 -19.87
C LEU A 34 -22.33 10.67 -20.73
N VAL A 35 -21.65 9.52 -20.65
CA VAL A 35 -20.51 9.17 -21.50
C VAL A 35 -20.94 9.01 -22.95
N GLU A 36 -22.04 8.30 -23.21
CA GLU A 36 -22.51 7.99 -24.57
C GLU A 36 -23.10 9.21 -25.29
N HIS A 37 -23.82 10.07 -24.57
CA HIS A 37 -24.59 11.16 -25.17
C HIS A 37 -23.93 12.54 -25.05
N HIS A 38 -23.02 12.72 -24.09
CA HIS A 38 -22.41 14.02 -23.80
C HIS A 38 -20.89 13.96 -23.67
N GLU A 39 -20.25 12.85 -24.06
CA GLU A 39 -18.79 12.66 -24.01
C GLU A 39 -18.17 12.90 -22.61
N MET A 40 -18.95 12.72 -21.55
CA MET A 40 -18.43 12.83 -20.18
C MET A 40 -17.30 11.82 -19.95
N MET A 41 -16.22 12.23 -19.29
CA MET A 41 -15.17 11.30 -18.88
C MET A 41 -15.70 10.27 -17.88
N ARG A 42 -15.32 9.01 -18.06
CA ARG A 42 -15.66 7.95 -17.10
C ARG A 42 -15.02 8.25 -15.75
N GLY A 43 -15.77 8.09 -14.67
CA GLY A 43 -15.38 8.44 -13.31
C GLY A 43 -15.91 9.80 -12.87
N THR A 44 -16.12 10.76 -13.78
CA THR A 44 -16.53 12.13 -13.43
C THR A 44 -17.89 12.18 -12.74
N PHE A 45 -18.87 11.41 -13.23
CA PHE A 45 -20.18 11.35 -12.55
C PHE A 45 -20.08 10.68 -11.18
N ILE A 46 -19.27 9.63 -11.05
CA ILE A 46 -19.06 8.93 -9.77
C ILE A 46 -18.38 9.84 -8.76
N GLU A 47 -17.42 10.66 -9.20
CA GLU A 47 -16.77 11.66 -8.38
C GLU A 47 -17.76 12.74 -7.90
N LEU A 48 -18.65 13.20 -8.77
CA LEU A 48 -19.71 14.15 -8.40
C LEU A 48 -20.70 13.55 -7.39
N VAL A 49 -21.03 12.27 -7.52
CA VAL A 49 -21.85 11.53 -6.53
C VAL A 49 -21.13 11.42 -5.19
N ALA A 50 -19.82 11.22 -5.20
CA ALA A 50 -19.01 11.13 -3.98
C ALA A 50 -18.81 12.49 -3.30
N ASN A 51 -18.88 13.59 -4.05
CA ASN A 51 -18.64 14.96 -3.61
C ASN A 51 -19.77 15.91 -4.09
N PRO A 52 -21.00 15.80 -3.55
CA PRO A 52 -22.15 16.57 -4.03
C PRO A 52 -21.98 18.08 -3.96
N GLU A 53 -21.14 18.59 -3.05
CA GLU A 53 -20.81 20.02 -2.94
C GLU A 53 -20.16 20.58 -4.22
N LYS A 54 -19.56 19.72 -5.06
CA LYS A 54 -18.98 20.14 -6.34
C LYS A 54 -20.00 20.62 -7.37
N VAL A 55 -21.29 20.34 -7.15
CA VAL A 55 -22.40 20.85 -7.97
C VAL A 55 -22.36 22.39 -8.05
N GLY A 56 -21.90 23.07 -7.00
CA GLY A 56 -21.78 24.53 -6.97
C GLY A 56 -20.76 25.13 -7.96
N PHE A 57 -19.85 24.33 -8.50
CA PHE A 57 -18.81 24.78 -9.44
C PHE A 57 -19.17 24.52 -10.91
N LEU A 58 -20.29 23.85 -11.17
CA LEU A 58 -20.74 23.53 -12.51
C LEU A 58 -21.36 24.76 -13.20
N SER A 59 -21.09 24.89 -14.49
CA SER A 59 -21.80 25.82 -15.35
C SER A 59 -23.28 25.46 -15.48
N THR A 60 -24.09 26.42 -15.94
CA THR A 60 -25.54 26.22 -16.11
C THR A 60 -25.85 25.09 -17.10
N GLU A 61 -25.04 24.97 -18.15
CA GLU A 61 -25.14 23.95 -19.18
C GLU A 61 -24.77 22.56 -18.64
N GLU A 62 -23.68 22.45 -17.86
CA GLU A 62 -23.27 21.20 -17.22
C GLU A 62 -24.34 20.71 -16.22
N LEU A 63 -24.89 21.61 -15.41
CA LEU A 63 -25.98 21.31 -14.50
C LEU A 63 -27.20 20.79 -15.22
N ALA A 64 -27.59 21.44 -16.32
CA ALA A 64 -28.75 21.03 -17.11
C ALA A 64 -28.55 19.64 -17.73
N VAL A 65 -27.35 19.33 -18.22
CA VAL A 65 -27.02 18.03 -18.82
C VAL A 65 -27.00 16.92 -17.77
N ILE A 66 -26.38 17.15 -16.62
CA ILE A 66 -26.33 16.17 -15.53
C ILE A 66 -27.72 15.92 -14.95
N THR A 67 -28.50 16.99 -14.74
CA THR A 67 -29.90 16.93 -14.29
C THR A 67 -30.74 16.12 -15.29
N ASN A 68 -30.59 16.40 -16.58
CA ASN A 68 -31.30 15.67 -17.64
C ASN A 68 -30.89 14.18 -17.69
N GLY A 69 -29.60 13.87 -17.54
CA GLY A 69 -29.10 12.51 -17.55
C GLY A 69 -29.65 11.70 -16.37
N ILE A 70 -29.67 12.28 -15.18
CA ILE A 70 -30.26 11.64 -14.00
C ILE A 70 -31.76 11.44 -14.21
N HIS A 71 -32.51 12.48 -14.63
CA HIS A 71 -33.96 12.35 -14.88
C HIS A 71 -34.26 11.29 -15.94
N THR A 72 -33.51 11.27 -17.05
CA THR A 72 -33.71 10.31 -18.14
C THR A 72 -33.54 8.86 -17.66
N VAL A 73 -32.53 8.61 -16.82
CA VAL A 73 -32.24 7.24 -16.34
C VAL A 73 -33.11 6.82 -15.17
N THR A 74 -33.42 7.74 -14.26
CA THR A 74 -34.16 7.44 -13.02
C THR A 74 -35.66 7.66 -13.11
N GLN A 75 -36.11 8.43 -14.11
CA GLN A 75 -37.48 8.93 -14.24
C GLN A 75 -37.93 9.74 -13.01
N ASN A 76 -36.98 10.36 -12.28
CA ASN A 76 -37.27 11.19 -11.12
C ASN A 76 -37.80 12.57 -11.58
N GLU A 77 -39.11 12.78 -11.45
CA GLU A 77 -39.80 14.02 -11.84
C GLU A 77 -39.31 15.27 -11.10
N THR A 78 -38.69 15.11 -9.92
CA THR A 78 -38.10 16.25 -9.20
C THR A 78 -36.95 16.90 -9.96
N LEU A 79 -36.31 16.17 -10.89
CA LEU A 79 -35.20 16.62 -11.73
C LEU A 79 -35.66 16.94 -13.16
N PHE A 80 -36.95 17.18 -13.38
CA PHE A 80 -37.43 17.57 -14.70
C PHE A 80 -36.88 18.95 -15.10
N VAL A 81 -36.05 19.00 -16.14
CA VAL A 81 -35.26 20.19 -16.51
C VAL A 81 -36.09 21.45 -16.81
N LYS A 82 -37.35 21.30 -17.24
CA LYS A 82 -38.26 22.45 -17.47
C LYS A 82 -38.62 23.21 -16.20
N ASN A 83 -38.39 22.61 -15.02
CA ASN A 83 -38.66 23.25 -13.74
C ASN A 83 -37.55 24.24 -13.36
N TYR A 84 -36.35 24.13 -13.95
CA TYR A 84 -35.16 24.84 -13.48
C TYR A 84 -34.42 25.65 -14.56
N PHE A 85 -34.58 25.28 -15.83
CA PHE A 85 -33.80 25.85 -16.92
C PHE A 85 -34.67 26.48 -18.00
N ASP A 86 -34.16 27.51 -18.66
CA ASP A 86 -34.86 28.16 -19.76
C ASP A 86 -34.85 27.31 -21.05
N LEU A 87 -35.65 27.73 -22.04
CA LEU A 87 -35.77 27.00 -23.31
C LEU A 87 -34.46 26.97 -24.12
N ASN A 88 -33.56 27.94 -23.95
CA ASN A 88 -32.29 27.97 -24.67
C ASN A 88 -31.32 26.96 -24.06
N THR A 89 -31.20 26.91 -22.74
CA THR A 89 -30.42 25.91 -22.01
C THR A 89 -30.93 24.50 -22.32
N ILE A 90 -32.25 24.28 -22.30
CA ILE A 90 -32.84 22.98 -22.62
C ILE A 90 -32.51 22.53 -24.05
N LYS A 91 -32.54 23.45 -25.02
CA LYS A 91 -32.12 23.15 -26.40
C LYS A 91 -30.63 22.82 -26.49
N ALA A 92 -29.80 23.49 -25.68
CA ALA A 92 -28.36 23.30 -25.68
C ALA A 92 -27.95 21.92 -25.16
N ILE A 93 -28.71 21.29 -24.25
CA ILE A 93 -28.44 19.94 -23.70
C ILE A 93 -28.11 18.95 -24.81
N LYS A 94 -28.92 18.91 -25.87
CA LYS A 94 -28.75 17.97 -26.99
C LYS A 94 -27.38 18.07 -27.70
N TYR A 95 -26.80 19.26 -27.72
CA TYR A 95 -25.57 19.55 -28.45
C TYR A 95 -24.37 19.73 -27.52
N PHE A 96 -24.59 19.70 -26.21
CA PHE A 96 -23.54 19.85 -25.23
C PHE A 96 -22.69 18.57 -25.15
N ALA A 97 -21.38 18.76 -25.23
CA ALA A 97 -20.39 17.75 -24.93
C ALA A 97 -19.44 18.31 -23.86
N PHE A 98 -19.14 17.51 -22.83
CA PHE A 98 -18.14 17.87 -21.84
C PHE A 98 -16.79 18.02 -22.54
N SER A 99 -16.06 19.10 -22.22
CA SER A 99 -14.72 19.30 -22.75
C SER A 99 -13.84 18.14 -22.31
N LYS A 100 -13.38 17.32 -23.25
CA LYS A 100 -12.28 16.40 -22.98
C LYS A 100 -11.07 17.29 -22.60
N PRO A 101 -10.34 16.99 -21.51
CA PRO A 101 -9.02 17.60 -21.34
C PRO A 101 -8.20 17.35 -22.62
N GLU A 102 -7.33 18.30 -22.99
CA GLU A 102 -6.50 18.21 -24.20
C GLU A 102 -6.04 16.77 -24.42
N GLU A 103 -6.44 16.17 -25.54
CA GLU A 103 -6.09 14.79 -25.84
C GLU A 103 -4.57 14.67 -25.93
N ILE A 104 -3.95 14.14 -24.88
CA ILE A 104 -2.54 13.77 -24.94
C ILE A 104 -2.43 12.67 -25.99
N ALA A 105 -1.80 13.02 -27.11
CA ALA A 105 -1.60 12.15 -28.26
C ALA A 105 -0.14 12.21 -28.71
N PHE A 106 0.26 11.26 -29.57
CA PHE A 106 1.51 11.42 -30.30
C PHE A 106 1.35 12.47 -31.42
N PRO A 107 2.39 13.28 -31.71
CA PRO A 107 3.70 13.28 -31.08
C PRO A 107 3.68 13.82 -29.64
N TYR A 108 4.39 13.14 -28.74
CA TYR A 108 4.50 13.53 -27.33
C TYR A 108 5.95 13.87 -27.00
N THR A 109 6.18 15.01 -26.35
CA THR A 109 7.51 15.53 -26.06
C THR A 109 7.80 15.48 -24.57
N PHE A 110 8.89 14.81 -24.20
CA PHE A 110 9.48 14.90 -22.85
C PHE A 110 10.49 16.04 -22.81
N SER A 111 10.41 16.87 -21.76
CA SER A 111 11.37 17.94 -21.49
C SER A 111 11.39 18.27 -19.99
N PRO A 112 12.57 18.49 -19.36
CA PRO A 112 13.91 18.34 -19.93
C PRO A 112 14.37 16.86 -19.96
N VAL A 113 15.17 16.50 -20.94
CA VAL A 113 15.69 15.13 -21.16
C VAL A 113 17.20 15.15 -21.31
N ILE A 114 17.87 14.27 -20.57
CA ILE A 114 19.30 13.99 -20.71
C ILE A 114 19.45 12.76 -21.61
N ARG A 115 20.15 12.92 -22.73
CA ARG A 115 20.55 11.78 -23.57
C ARG A 115 21.79 11.12 -22.98
N VAL A 116 21.67 9.87 -22.55
CA VAL A 116 22.78 9.07 -22.01
C VAL A 116 23.52 8.34 -23.12
N THR A 117 22.77 7.73 -24.04
CA THR A 117 23.31 7.09 -25.26
C THR A 117 22.39 7.40 -26.43
N ASN A 118 22.66 6.81 -27.61
CA ASN A 118 21.77 6.99 -28.75
C ASN A 118 20.37 6.40 -28.55
N GLU A 119 20.21 5.49 -27.58
CA GLU A 119 18.97 4.73 -27.33
C GLU A 119 18.49 4.85 -25.87
N ASP A 120 19.19 5.63 -25.03
CA ASP A 120 18.95 5.77 -23.59
C ASP A 120 18.78 7.24 -23.21
N TYR A 121 17.70 7.52 -22.49
CA TYR A 121 17.29 8.88 -22.11
C TYR A 121 16.83 8.91 -20.65
N LEU A 122 17.16 9.98 -19.93
CA LEU A 122 16.73 10.21 -18.55
C LEU A 122 15.94 11.50 -18.45
N THR A 123 14.83 11.49 -17.73
CA THR A 123 13.98 12.66 -17.50
C THR A 123 13.24 12.55 -16.18
N ALA A 124 12.57 13.63 -15.77
CA ALA A 124 11.60 13.63 -14.68
C ALA A 124 10.26 14.10 -15.24
N ILE A 125 9.17 13.42 -14.85
CA ILE A 125 7.82 13.75 -15.27
C ILE A 125 6.95 14.03 -14.04
N SER A 126 6.04 15.00 -14.14
CA SER A 126 5.11 15.28 -13.05
C SER A 126 4.16 14.11 -12.85
N PHE A 127 3.60 13.97 -11.64
CA PHE A 127 2.58 12.97 -11.36
C PHE A 127 1.34 13.16 -12.23
N LYS A 128 0.95 14.43 -12.47
CA LYS A 128 -0.18 14.78 -13.34
C LYS A 128 0.05 14.30 -14.78
N ASP A 129 1.18 14.64 -15.38
CA ASP A 129 1.50 14.22 -16.76
C ASP A 129 1.66 12.71 -16.88
N LEU A 130 2.23 12.07 -15.86
CA LEU A 130 2.38 10.62 -15.82
C LEU A 130 1.03 9.89 -15.75
N ALA A 131 0.11 10.38 -14.91
CA ALA A 131 -1.24 9.86 -14.82
C ALA A 131 -1.99 10.09 -16.14
N ALA A 132 -1.85 11.27 -16.74
CA ALA A 132 -2.49 11.61 -18.00
C ALA A 132 -1.98 10.75 -19.17
N LEU A 133 -0.66 10.49 -19.27
CA LEU A 133 -0.08 9.54 -20.23
C LEU A 133 -0.63 8.12 -20.11
N ALA A 134 -0.87 7.66 -18.87
CA ALA A 134 -1.42 6.33 -18.63
C ALA A 134 -2.93 6.27 -18.94
N ASN A 135 -3.68 7.29 -18.53
CA ASN A 135 -5.12 7.39 -18.73
C ASN A 135 -5.50 7.60 -20.19
N SER A 136 -4.66 8.27 -20.99
CA SER A 136 -4.83 8.40 -22.44
C SER A 136 -4.53 7.10 -23.20
N GLY A 137 -3.90 6.12 -22.54
CA GLY A 137 -3.47 4.87 -23.17
C GLY A 137 -2.20 5.00 -24.01
N LEU A 138 -1.51 6.14 -24.00
CA LEU A 138 -0.20 6.28 -24.66
C LEU A 138 0.89 5.47 -23.93
N LEU A 139 0.86 5.42 -22.59
CA LEU A 139 1.74 4.59 -21.79
C LEU A 139 1.06 3.24 -21.50
N THR A 140 1.46 2.21 -22.24
CA THR A 140 0.85 0.89 -22.13
C THR A 140 1.72 -0.10 -21.36
N TYR A 141 1.13 -1.23 -20.96
CA TYR A 141 1.85 -2.34 -20.34
C TYR A 141 2.01 -3.47 -21.36
N ASN A 142 3.24 -3.73 -21.80
CA ASN A 142 3.52 -4.83 -22.72
C ASN A 142 3.71 -6.15 -21.97
N PHE A 143 2.69 -7.01 -22.01
CA PHE A 143 2.70 -8.33 -21.39
C PHE A 143 3.76 -9.29 -21.94
N ASP A 144 4.28 -9.04 -23.14
CA ASP A 144 5.28 -9.89 -23.78
C ASP A 144 6.71 -9.43 -23.43
N THR A 145 6.90 -8.19 -22.95
CA THR A 145 8.16 -7.72 -22.35
C THR A 145 8.33 -8.10 -20.86
N GLN A 146 7.23 -8.39 -20.14
CA GLN A 146 7.21 -8.41 -18.67
C GLN A 146 6.93 -9.78 -18.02
N ARG A 147 7.05 -9.83 -16.67
CA ARG A 147 6.77 -11.01 -15.83
C ARG A 147 5.41 -11.65 -16.20
N LEU A 148 5.35 -12.99 -16.19
CA LEU A 148 4.18 -13.82 -16.52
C LEU A 148 2.84 -13.17 -16.12
N ALA A 149 2.02 -12.81 -17.10
CA ALA A 149 0.70 -12.24 -16.88
C ALA A 149 -0.20 -13.20 -16.09
N LYS A 150 -1.02 -12.69 -15.16
CA LYS A 150 -2.10 -13.49 -14.58
C LYS A 150 -3.16 -13.70 -15.65
N LYS A 151 -3.38 -14.95 -16.05
CA LYS A 151 -4.46 -15.34 -16.94
C LYS A 151 -5.72 -15.54 -16.10
N THR A 152 -6.78 -14.78 -16.39
CA THR A 152 -8.11 -14.97 -15.79
C THR A 152 -9.11 -15.24 -16.90
N ILE A 153 -10.02 -16.19 -16.69
CA ILE A 153 -11.08 -16.50 -17.64
C ILE A 153 -12.25 -15.55 -17.37
N SER A 154 -12.73 -14.84 -18.39
CA SER A 154 -13.93 -14.01 -18.30
C SER A 154 -15.17 -14.89 -18.06
N LYS A 155 -16.28 -14.29 -17.63
CA LYS A 155 -17.58 -14.99 -17.57
C LYS A 155 -18.05 -15.53 -18.94
N THR A 156 -17.42 -15.08 -20.04
CA THR A 156 -17.69 -15.51 -21.42
C THR A 156 -16.67 -16.52 -21.96
N GLY A 157 -15.76 -17.04 -21.11
CA GLY A 157 -14.75 -18.04 -21.52
C GLY A 157 -13.49 -17.47 -22.18
N LYS A 158 -13.36 -16.15 -22.34
CA LYS A 158 -12.19 -15.51 -22.95
C LYS A 158 -11.05 -15.40 -21.93
N ILE A 159 -9.83 -15.78 -22.33
CA ILE A 159 -8.63 -15.56 -21.51
C ILE A 159 -8.27 -14.06 -21.51
N ILE A 160 -8.34 -13.43 -20.35
CA ILE A 160 -7.90 -12.05 -20.10
C ILE A 160 -6.54 -12.10 -19.40
N LYS A 161 -5.52 -11.45 -19.99
CA LYS A 161 -4.25 -11.18 -19.32
C LYS A 161 -4.43 -9.95 -18.42
N LYS A 162 -4.24 -10.08 -17.10
CA LYS A 162 -4.26 -8.96 -16.15
C LYS A 162 -2.85 -8.68 -15.61
N ARG A 163 -2.54 -7.40 -15.43
CA ARG A 163 -1.32 -6.94 -14.73
C ARG A 163 -1.30 -7.55 -13.31
N ASN A 164 -0.15 -8.05 -12.86
CA ASN A 164 -0.03 -8.61 -11.51
C ASN A 164 0.25 -7.51 -10.47
N ILE A 165 -0.73 -6.62 -10.30
CA ILE A 165 -0.67 -5.53 -9.32
C ILE A 165 -1.06 -6.09 -7.95
N LYS A 166 -0.29 -5.72 -6.93
CA LYS A 166 -0.54 -6.08 -5.53
C LYS A 166 -1.10 -4.84 -4.85
N ASN A 167 -2.41 -4.82 -4.58
CA ASN A 167 -3.09 -3.65 -4.01
C ASN A 167 -2.50 -3.21 -2.67
N ALA A 168 -1.99 -4.15 -1.85
CA ALA A 168 -1.28 -3.81 -0.61
C ALA A 168 -0.01 -2.99 -0.87
N SER A 169 0.76 -3.33 -1.93
CA SER A 169 1.95 -2.57 -2.30
C SER A 169 1.60 -1.17 -2.82
N VAL A 170 0.56 -1.06 -3.65
CA VAL A 170 0.05 0.23 -4.15
C VAL A 170 -0.43 1.12 -3.00
N SER A 171 -1.22 0.56 -2.08
CA SER A 171 -1.77 1.31 -0.94
C SER A 171 -0.67 1.78 0.01
N ASN A 172 0.38 0.98 0.22
CA ASN A 172 1.54 1.41 0.99
C ASN A 172 2.30 2.55 0.32
N ILE A 173 2.44 2.54 -1.01
CA ILE A 173 3.08 3.65 -1.74
C ILE A 173 2.24 4.93 -1.62
N VAL A 174 0.92 4.84 -1.83
CA VAL A 174 0.01 6.00 -1.68
C VAL A 174 0.11 6.58 -0.26
N LYS A 175 0.13 5.72 0.77
CA LYS A 175 0.32 6.16 2.16
C LYS A 175 1.64 6.94 2.33
N LEU A 176 2.75 6.39 1.85
CA LEU A 176 4.06 7.06 1.94
C LEU A 176 4.09 8.39 1.18
N MET A 177 3.39 8.50 0.04
CA MET A 177 3.28 9.75 -0.72
C MET A 177 2.53 10.81 0.09
N LYS A 178 1.37 10.46 0.65
CA LYS A 178 0.56 11.37 1.49
C LYS A 178 1.28 11.81 2.77
N GLU A 179 2.14 10.95 3.32
CA GLU A 179 2.95 11.26 4.49
C GLU A 179 4.23 12.05 4.17
N GLY A 180 4.52 12.33 2.89
CA GLY A 180 5.76 13.01 2.48
C GLY A 180 7.03 12.17 2.66
N LYS A 181 6.88 10.85 2.84
CA LYS A 181 7.98 9.89 3.10
C LYS A 181 8.37 9.06 1.88
N TYR A 182 7.64 9.22 0.78
CA TYR A 182 7.93 8.51 -0.46
C TYR A 182 9.16 9.10 -1.15
N ASN A 183 10.20 8.28 -1.33
CA ASN A 183 11.36 8.64 -2.15
C ASN A 183 11.17 8.09 -3.58
N PRO A 184 11.01 8.95 -4.60
CA PRO A 184 10.81 8.51 -5.98
C PRO A 184 12.01 7.73 -6.52
N SER A 185 11.77 6.47 -6.85
CA SER A 185 12.72 5.64 -7.60
C SER A 185 12.39 5.66 -9.09
N THR A 186 13.38 5.45 -9.94
CA THR A 186 13.24 5.49 -11.41
C THR A 186 12.22 4.47 -11.94
N LEU A 187 11.31 4.92 -12.82
CA LEU A 187 10.48 4.07 -13.67
C LEU A 187 11.22 3.76 -14.96
N LEU A 188 11.05 2.54 -15.48
CA LEU A 188 11.71 2.13 -16.71
C LEU A 188 10.70 2.05 -17.84
N PHE A 189 10.86 2.90 -18.85
CA PHE A 189 10.03 2.98 -20.05
C PHE A 189 10.78 2.44 -21.26
N ASN A 190 10.03 1.96 -22.25
CA ASN A 190 10.56 1.55 -23.54
C ASN A 190 9.66 2.01 -24.68
N VAL A 191 10.20 2.82 -25.57
CA VAL A 191 9.69 3.01 -26.93
C VAL A 191 10.10 1.77 -27.73
N LEU A 192 9.14 0.96 -28.14
CA LEU A 192 9.40 -0.32 -28.78
C LEU A 192 9.91 -0.13 -30.21
N VAL A 193 11.09 -0.64 -30.53
CA VAL A 193 11.57 -0.71 -31.93
C VAL A 193 10.91 -1.90 -32.62
N ASP A 194 9.85 -1.64 -33.38
CA ASP A 194 9.04 -2.63 -34.11
C ASP A 194 8.98 -2.38 -35.63
N GLY A 195 9.73 -1.39 -36.12
CA GLY A 195 9.74 -0.95 -37.52
C GLY A 195 8.83 0.24 -37.81
N ASN A 196 7.89 0.57 -36.91
CA ASN A 196 7.03 1.76 -37.04
C ASN A 196 7.45 2.89 -36.08
N SER A 197 8.16 2.55 -35.00
CA SER A 197 8.59 3.55 -34.01
C SER A 197 9.51 4.63 -34.58
N SER A 198 9.29 5.87 -34.14
CA SER A 198 10.15 7.00 -34.50
C SER A 198 10.29 7.95 -33.31
N ILE A 199 11.54 8.37 -33.05
CA ILE A 199 11.88 9.35 -32.02
C ILE A 199 12.80 10.42 -32.59
N SER A 200 12.74 11.63 -32.04
CA SER A 200 13.71 12.70 -32.31
C SER A 200 14.16 13.34 -31.00
N PHE A 201 15.46 13.65 -30.91
CA PHE A 201 16.06 14.32 -29.76
C PHE A 201 16.75 15.60 -30.22
N ASN A 202 16.32 16.75 -29.69
CA ASN A 202 16.90 18.04 -29.99
C ASN A 202 16.91 18.93 -28.74
N SER A 203 18.05 19.54 -28.42
CA SER A 203 18.15 20.59 -27.40
C SER A 203 17.55 20.22 -26.03
N GLY A 204 17.67 18.96 -25.62
CA GLY A 204 17.12 18.48 -24.35
C GLY A 204 15.64 18.06 -24.40
N GLU A 205 15.04 18.02 -25.59
CA GLU A 205 13.67 17.55 -25.80
C GLU A 205 13.69 16.21 -26.54
N LEU A 206 12.94 15.23 -26.05
CA LEU A 206 12.73 13.94 -26.71
C LEU A 206 11.28 13.85 -27.17
N THR A 207 11.06 13.85 -28.49
CA THR A 207 9.75 13.67 -29.09
C THR A 207 9.57 12.23 -29.55
N ILE A 208 8.50 11.58 -29.08
CA ILE A 208 8.02 10.29 -29.59
C ILE A 208 6.97 10.58 -30.65
N HIS A 209 7.16 10.12 -31.88
CA HIS A 209 6.26 10.38 -32.99
C HIS A 209 5.10 9.39 -33.06
N LYS A 210 4.10 9.71 -33.91
CA LYS A 210 2.94 8.87 -34.21
C LYS A 210 3.36 7.46 -34.64
N GLU A 211 2.46 6.49 -34.46
CA GLU A 211 2.68 5.05 -34.71
C GLU A 211 3.70 4.36 -33.78
N SER A 212 4.34 5.09 -32.85
CA SER A 212 5.23 4.50 -31.86
C SER A 212 4.44 3.83 -30.72
N THR A 213 5.02 2.80 -30.11
CA THR A 213 4.48 2.18 -28.91
C THR A 213 5.36 2.50 -27.70
N LEU A 214 4.82 3.24 -26.72
CA LEU A 214 5.47 3.51 -25.44
C LEU A 214 4.96 2.54 -24.37
N ASN A 215 5.90 1.86 -23.71
CA ASN A 215 5.60 0.85 -22.70
C ASN A 215 6.26 1.20 -21.37
N ILE A 216 5.57 0.98 -20.25
CA ILE A 216 6.23 0.76 -18.98
C ILE A 216 6.78 -0.68 -18.96
N ILE A 217 8.03 -0.88 -18.52
CA ILE A 217 8.65 -2.21 -18.38
C ILE A 217 9.05 -2.54 -16.95
N ASP A 218 9.34 -1.53 -16.09
CA ASP A 218 9.46 -1.69 -14.64
C ASP A 218 8.78 -0.53 -13.88
N GLY A 219 8.18 -0.83 -12.73
CA GLY A 219 7.54 0.17 -11.87
C GLY A 219 6.02 0.30 -11.98
N ALA A 220 5.32 -0.72 -12.47
CA ALA A 220 3.86 -0.68 -12.64
C ALA A 220 3.07 -0.38 -11.35
N HIS A 221 3.51 -0.87 -10.18
CA HIS A 221 2.86 -0.54 -8.90
C HIS A 221 3.03 0.94 -8.51
N ARG A 222 4.13 1.57 -8.93
CA ARG A 222 4.38 3.00 -8.69
C ARG A 222 3.53 3.86 -9.61
N LEU A 223 3.44 3.49 -10.90
CA LEU A 223 2.52 4.13 -11.84
C LEU A 223 1.07 4.07 -11.33
N GLU A 224 0.61 2.90 -10.88
CA GLU A 224 -0.75 2.75 -10.34
C GLU A 224 -0.98 3.58 -9.08
N ALA A 225 0.04 3.72 -8.22
CA ALA A 225 -0.04 4.58 -7.04
C ALA A 225 -0.15 6.07 -7.41
N VAL A 226 0.58 6.51 -8.45
CA VAL A 226 0.48 7.88 -8.99
C VAL A 226 -0.90 8.13 -9.61
N ILE A 227 -1.43 7.20 -10.41
CA ILE A 227 -2.78 7.34 -10.96
C ILE A 227 -3.79 7.51 -9.83
N ARG A 228 -3.74 6.61 -8.83
CA ARG A 228 -4.66 6.64 -7.70
C ARG A 228 -4.56 7.90 -6.86
N ILE A 229 -3.36 8.44 -6.64
CA ILE A 229 -3.22 9.67 -5.85
C ILE A 229 -3.75 10.89 -6.60
N ILE A 230 -3.54 10.97 -7.91
CA ILE A 230 -4.09 12.04 -8.75
C ILE A 230 -5.61 11.93 -8.89
N GLU A 231 -6.16 10.71 -8.96
CA GLU A 231 -7.61 10.48 -8.92
C GLU A 231 -8.24 10.88 -7.57
N GLU A 232 -7.54 10.63 -6.46
CA GLU A 232 -8.00 11.00 -5.11
C GLU A 232 -7.79 12.50 -4.81
N ASP A 233 -6.72 13.10 -5.34
CA ASP A 233 -6.32 14.49 -5.15
C ASP A 233 -5.66 15.03 -6.45
N PRO A 234 -6.44 15.66 -7.35
CA PRO A 234 -5.95 16.16 -8.64
C PRO A 234 -4.88 17.24 -8.53
N GLU A 235 -4.76 17.89 -7.37
CA GLU A 235 -3.75 18.91 -7.10
C GLU A 235 -2.48 18.37 -6.45
N PHE A 236 -2.41 17.06 -6.20
CA PHE A 236 -1.23 16.44 -5.61
C PHE A 236 0.02 16.65 -6.50
N GLU A 237 1.03 17.32 -5.93
CA GLU A 237 2.28 17.61 -6.61
C GLU A 237 3.33 16.51 -6.39
N GLY A 238 4.15 16.26 -7.41
CA GLY A 238 5.23 15.30 -7.32
C GLY A 238 5.83 14.98 -8.67
N TYR A 239 7.00 14.34 -8.65
CA TYR A 239 7.73 13.95 -9.85
C TYR A 239 8.22 12.51 -9.75
N MET A 240 8.23 11.80 -10.88
CA MET A 240 8.88 10.50 -11.04
C MET A 240 10.09 10.63 -11.96
N ASN A 241 11.21 10.03 -11.57
CA ASN A 241 12.35 9.84 -12.46
C ASN A 241 12.00 8.76 -13.49
N ILE A 242 12.32 8.99 -14.76
CA ILE A 242 12.08 8.07 -15.87
C ILE A 242 13.41 7.74 -16.55
N ASP A 243 13.68 6.45 -16.70
CA ASP A 243 14.69 5.92 -17.61
C ASP A 243 13.97 5.38 -18.85
N LEU A 244 14.14 6.04 -19.98
CA LEU A 244 13.45 5.76 -21.24
C LEU A 244 14.42 5.13 -22.23
N LYS A 245 14.05 3.95 -22.71
CA LYS A 245 14.79 3.16 -23.69
C LYS A 245 14.12 3.22 -25.05
N HIS A 246 14.91 3.14 -26.12
CA HIS A 246 14.41 2.92 -27.47
C HIS A 246 14.92 1.57 -27.98
N TYR A 247 14.38 0.49 -27.43
CA TYR A 247 14.88 -0.87 -27.66
C TYR A 247 13.88 -1.78 -28.38
N PRO A 248 14.37 -2.75 -29.18
CA PRO A 248 13.54 -3.86 -29.63
C PRO A 248 13.16 -4.76 -28.45
N LEU A 249 12.11 -5.56 -28.65
CA LEU A 249 11.52 -6.44 -27.63
C LEU A 249 12.56 -7.29 -26.88
N GLU A 250 13.45 -7.96 -27.59
CA GLU A 250 14.46 -8.86 -27.00
C GLU A 250 15.45 -8.12 -26.09
N LYS A 251 15.86 -6.90 -26.47
CA LYS A 251 16.79 -6.10 -25.68
C LYS A 251 16.11 -5.54 -24.43
N ALA A 252 14.84 -5.13 -24.55
CA ALA A 252 14.02 -4.73 -23.41
C ALA A 252 13.81 -5.89 -22.41
N GLN A 253 13.56 -7.11 -22.90
CA GLN A 253 13.45 -8.31 -22.05
C GLN A 253 14.75 -8.63 -21.30
N LYS A 254 15.92 -8.54 -21.98
CA LYS A 254 17.23 -8.73 -21.34
C LYS A 254 17.49 -7.70 -20.26
N LEU A 255 17.18 -6.42 -20.52
CA LEU A 255 17.30 -5.36 -19.52
C LEU A 255 16.42 -5.63 -18.30
N LEU A 256 15.17 -6.06 -18.53
CA LEU A 256 14.26 -6.39 -17.45
C LEU A 256 14.76 -7.60 -16.63
N ALA A 257 15.35 -8.61 -17.27
CA ALA A 257 15.95 -9.74 -16.59
C ALA A 257 17.09 -9.28 -15.66
N ILE A 258 18.02 -8.46 -16.16
CA ILE A 258 19.13 -7.90 -15.36
C ILE A 258 18.60 -7.09 -14.17
N THR A 259 17.63 -6.22 -14.42
CA THR A 259 16.99 -5.38 -13.38
C THR A 259 16.36 -6.23 -12.28
N ASN A 260 15.79 -7.38 -12.63
CA ASN A 260 15.12 -8.29 -11.70
C ASN A 260 16.05 -9.35 -11.07
N THR A 261 17.28 -9.51 -11.55
CA THR A 261 18.27 -10.41 -10.93
C THR A 261 18.96 -9.82 -9.70
N VAL A 262 18.69 -8.54 -9.37
CA VAL A 262 19.16 -7.95 -8.12
C VAL A 262 18.49 -8.66 -6.94
N ASN A 263 19.30 -9.25 -6.07
CA ASN A 263 18.81 -10.00 -4.91
C ASN A 263 18.01 -9.07 -3.99
N PRO A 264 16.74 -9.39 -3.67
CA PRO A 264 15.99 -8.60 -2.72
C PRO A 264 16.65 -8.69 -1.33
N PHE A 265 16.66 -7.59 -0.60
CA PHE A 265 17.04 -7.61 0.80
C PHE A 265 16.12 -8.54 1.60
N ASP A 266 16.68 -9.17 2.64
CA ASP A 266 15.90 -9.93 3.62
C ASP A 266 14.79 -9.02 4.20
N LYS A 267 13.58 -9.55 4.35
CA LYS A 267 12.43 -8.75 4.84
C LYS A 267 12.68 -8.14 6.21
N THR A 268 13.39 -8.85 7.09
CA THR A 268 13.77 -8.38 8.42
C THR A 268 14.74 -7.20 8.31
N LEU A 269 15.66 -7.24 7.34
CA LEU A 269 16.62 -6.15 7.08
C LEU A 269 15.90 -4.91 6.54
N THR A 270 15.00 -5.10 5.58
CA THR A 270 14.13 -4.03 5.06
C THR A 270 13.31 -3.41 6.20
N LYS A 271 12.77 -4.23 7.10
CA LYS A 271 12.02 -3.76 8.27
C LYS A 271 12.89 -3.00 9.28
N TYR A 272 14.14 -3.43 9.46
CA TYR A 272 15.11 -2.76 10.33
C TYR A 272 15.47 -1.37 9.78
N TYR A 273 15.78 -1.25 8.49
CA TYR A 273 16.14 0.04 7.90
C TYR A 273 14.95 0.98 7.73
N GLY A 274 13.83 0.50 7.18
CA GLY A 274 12.66 1.33 6.87
C GLY A 274 11.62 1.43 7.98
N GLY A 275 11.92 0.93 9.18
CA GLY A 275 10.98 0.87 10.28
C GLY A 275 10.88 2.16 11.09
N GLU A 276 9.67 2.72 11.17
CA GLU A 276 9.29 3.93 11.91
C GLU A 276 8.23 3.69 12.99
N GLN A 277 7.74 2.45 13.15
CA GLN A 277 6.81 2.12 14.23
C GLN A 277 7.56 2.14 15.57
N TYR A 278 6.88 2.56 16.64
CA TYR A 278 7.47 2.59 17.98
C TYR A 278 8.04 1.23 18.40
N GLY A 279 7.36 0.10 18.10
CA GLY A 279 7.90 -1.23 18.37
C GLY A 279 9.25 -1.51 17.68
N GLN A 280 9.48 -0.93 16.50
CA GLN A 280 10.76 -1.02 15.79
C GLN A 280 11.84 -0.15 16.43
N GLU A 281 11.50 1.06 16.86
CA GLU A 281 12.41 1.95 17.59
C GLU A 281 12.83 1.37 18.95
N ILE A 282 11.87 0.80 19.70
CA ILE A 282 12.11 0.11 20.97
C ILE A 282 13.01 -1.11 20.73
N ALA A 283 12.73 -1.93 19.71
CA ALA A 283 13.58 -3.07 19.38
C ALA A 283 15.02 -2.66 19.00
N LYS A 284 15.20 -1.55 18.24
CA LYS A 284 16.52 -0.99 17.93
C LYS A 284 17.27 -0.58 19.21
N TYR A 285 16.59 0.09 20.14
CA TYR A 285 17.15 0.42 21.44
C TYR A 285 17.58 -0.83 22.21
N LEU A 286 16.71 -1.86 22.28
CA LEU A 286 17.04 -3.11 22.97
C LEU A 286 18.27 -3.80 22.37
N MET A 287 18.55 -3.66 21.07
CA MET A 287 19.77 -4.20 20.47
C MET A 287 21.06 -3.52 20.95
N THR A 288 20.95 -2.35 21.58
CA THR A 288 22.10 -1.62 22.14
C THR A 288 22.45 -2.02 23.57
N ILE A 289 21.55 -2.71 24.28
CA ILE A 289 21.80 -3.07 25.68
C ILE A 289 22.76 -4.29 25.76
N PRO A 290 23.68 -4.35 26.75
CA PRO A 290 24.76 -5.35 26.77
C PRO A 290 24.30 -6.81 26.69
N VAL A 291 23.19 -7.14 27.35
CA VAL A 291 22.66 -8.51 27.40
C VAL A 291 22.06 -8.98 26.07
N LEU A 292 21.68 -8.07 25.17
CA LEU A 292 21.09 -8.37 23.86
C LEU A 292 21.98 -7.96 22.68
N HIS A 293 23.04 -7.19 22.92
CA HIS A 293 23.97 -6.74 21.91
C HIS A 293 24.54 -7.94 21.12
N ASN A 294 24.46 -7.86 19.79
CA ASN A 294 24.82 -8.94 18.86
C ASN A 294 24.08 -10.28 19.05
N ARG A 295 22.93 -10.29 19.73
CA ARG A 295 22.10 -11.51 19.92
C ARG A 295 20.76 -11.46 19.19
N ILE A 296 20.47 -10.38 18.46
CA ILE A 296 19.25 -10.21 17.67
C ILE A 296 19.66 -10.07 16.21
N GLU A 297 19.21 -11.00 15.37
CA GLU A 297 19.49 -10.93 13.94
C GLU A 297 18.67 -9.83 13.24
N ILE A 298 19.31 -9.13 12.29
CA ILE A 298 18.64 -8.25 11.34
C ILE A 298 18.20 -8.97 10.06
N LYS A 299 18.33 -10.30 10.03
CA LYS A 299 17.86 -11.18 8.94
C LYS A 299 16.81 -12.17 9.49
N THR A 300 16.01 -12.74 8.60
CA THR A 300 14.92 -13.66 8.98
C THR A 300 15.46 -14.95 9.60
N ALA A 301 16.54 -15.50 9.01
CA ALA A 301 17.19 -16.70 9.52
C ALA A 301 17.99 -16.40 10.79
N VAL A 302 17.65 -17.08 11.89
CA VAL A 302 18.35 -16.90 13.18
C VAL A 302 19.57 -17.82 13.26
N ASP A 303 20.76 -17.26 13.52
CA ASP A 303 21.92 -18.08 13.85
C ASP A 303 21.72 -18.75 15.22
N LYS A 304 21.63 -20.08 15.22
CA LYS A 304 21.33 -20.85 16.44
C LYS A 304 22.41 -20.75 17.52
N LYS A 305 23.66 -20.42 17.15
CA LYS A 305 24.81 -20.35 18.05
C LYS A 305 24.89 -19.02 18.79
N ILE A 306 24.58 -17.94 18.11
CA ILE A 306 24.85 -16.58 18.57
C ILE A 306 23.56 -15.88 18.99
N SER A 307 22.54 -15.97 18.13
CA SER A 307 21.37 -15.10 18.20
C SER A 307 20.16 -15.80 18.81
N ILE A 308 19.51 -15.13 19.75
CA ILE A 308 18.36 -15.68 20.49
C ILE A 308 17.05 -15.45 19.74
N THR A 309 16.96 -14.37 18.94
CA THR A 309 15.81 -14.07 18.07
C THR A 309 16.21 -13.18 16.88
N ASN A 310 15.22 -12.69 16.13
CA ASN A 310 15.41 -11.67 15.09
C ASN A 310 14.58 -10.42 15.36
N PHE A 311 14.97 -9.33 14.68
CA PHE A 311 14.38 -8.01 14.83
C PHE A 311 12.88 -7.99 14.50
N ALA A 312 12.44 -8.75 13.50
CA ALA A 312 11.03 -8.79 13.10
C ALA A 312 10.14 -9.37 14.21
N ILE A 313 10.55 -10.47 14.83
CA ILE A 313 9.80 -11.08 15.95
C ILE A 313 9.72 -10.12 17.13
N LEU A 314 10.86 -9.52 17.52
CA LEU A 314 10.91 -8.63 18.67
C LEU A 314 10.07 -7.37 18.44
N SER A 315 10.26 -6.68 17.32
CA SER A 315 9.54 -5.43 17.02
C SER A 315 8.03 -5.63 16.84
N GLU A 316 7.60 -6.74 16.23
CA GLU A 316 6.17 -7.08 16.10
C GLU A 316 5.55 -7.38 17.45
N ALA A 317 6.19 -8.23 18.26
CA ALA A 317 5.70 -8.55 19.59
C ALA A 317 5.55 -7.30 20.44
N ILE A 318 6.52 -6.38 20.41
CA ILE A 318 6.43 -5.12 21.17
C ILE A 318 5.26 -4.27 20.66
N GLN A 319 5.15 -4.08 19.34
CA GLN A 319 4.10 -3.24 18.77
C GLN A 319 2.70 -3.81 19.05
N ASP A 320 2.52 -5.13 18.95
CA ASP A 320 1.22 -5.80 19.07
C ASP A 320 0.80 -6.05 20.53
N ILE A 321 1.75 -6.13 21.48
CA ILE A 321 1.45 -6.46 22.89
C ILE A 321 1.40 -5.21 23.75
N PHE A 322 2.33 -4.26 23.56
CA PHE A 322 2.35 -3.03 24.32
C PHE A 322 1.52 -1.92 23.69
N GLU A 323 1.26 -2.00 22.37
CA GLU A 323 0.47 -1.03 21.61
C GLU A 323 0.90 0.44 21.87
N PRO A 324 2.21 0.79 21.75
CA PRO A 324 2.66 2.16 22.00
C PRO A 324 2.02 3.16 21.04
N GLU A 325 1.48 4.25 21.60
CA GLU A 325 0.80 5.30 20.83
C GLU A 325 1.64 6.57 20.72
N ASN A 326 2.52 6.80 21.69
CA ASN A 326 3.26 8.06 21.78
C ASN A 326 4.71 7.87 22.28
N THR A 327 5.45 8.99 22.28
CA THR A 327 6.87 9.02 22.68
C THR A 327 7.09 8.69 24.16
N LYS A 328 6.14 9.02 25.04
CA LYS A 328 6.22 8.63 26.46
C LYS A 328 6.11 7.12 26.59
N ASP A 329 5.14 6.49 25.92
CA ASP A 329 5.00 5.03 25.93
C ASP A 329 6.28 4.36 25.43
N ARG A 330 6.88 4.88 24.35
CA ARG A 330 8.17 4.41 23.85
C ARG A 330 9.24 4.34 24.94
N TYR A 331 9.45 5.43 25.68
CA TYR A 331 10.46 5.47 26.74
C TYR A 331 10.09 4.55 27.92
N ASP A 332 8.82 4.55 28.32
CA ASP A 332 8.35 3.70 29.42
C ASP A 332 8.57 2.21 29.11
N ILE A 333 8.26 1.79 27.88
CA ILE A 333 8.43 0.42 27.41
C ILE A 333 9.91 0.06 27.25
N GLN A 334 10.75 0.99 26.78
CA GLN A 334 12.21 0.80 26.72
C GLN A 334 12.78 0.47 28.11
N ASP A 335 12.39 1.23 29.14
CA ASP A 335 12.86 1.01 30.51
C ASP A 335 12.38 -0.34 31.05
N VAL A 336 11.10 -0.67 30.86
CA VAL A 336 10.48 -1.94 31.29
C VAL A 336 11.18 -3.12 30.64
N LEU A 337 11.35 -3.10 29.31
CA LEU A 337 11.95 -4.20 28.58
C LEU A 337 13.45 -4.32 28.84
N LYS A 338 14.16 -3.20 29.02
CA LYS A 338 15.57 -3.22 29.45
C LYS A 338 15.69 -3.93 30.79
N LYS A 339 14.93 -3.52 31.81
CA LYS A 339 14.93 -4.15 33.14
C LYS A 339 14.59 -5.63 33.05
N PHE A 340 13.57 -5.97 32.26
CA PHE A 340 13.15 -7.36 32.07
C PHE A 340 14.26 -8.23 31.46
N TYR A 341 14.88 -7.80 30.35
CA TYR A 341 15.93 -8.58 29.69
C TYR A 341 17.24 -8.63 30.48
N GLU A 342 17.59 -7.54 31.18
CA GLU A 342 18.77 -7.50 32.07
C GLU A 342 18.66 -8.49 33.22
N TYR A 343 17.44 -8.89 33.62
CA TYR A 343 17.23 -9.95 34.60
C TYR A 343 17.04 -11.33 33.97
N LEU A 344 16.25 -11.43 32.89
CA LEU A 344 15.95 -12.67 32.19
C LEU A 344 17.22 -13.37 31.66
N ILE A 345 18.05 -12.63 30.92
CA ILE A 345 19.19 -13.24 30.21
C ILE A 345 20.22 -13.83 31.19
N PRO A 346 20.62 -13.14 32.29
CA PRO A 346 21.49 -13.75 33.28
C PRO A 346 20.84 -14.91 34.05
N SER A 347 19.55 -14.81 34.39
CA SER A 347 18.84 -15.86 35.13
C SER A 347 18.74 -17.17 34.35
N TYR A 348 18.67 -17.08 33.03
CA TYR A 348 18.55 -18.22 32.10
C TYR A 348 19.71 -18.27 31.10
N GLU A 349 20.92 -17.90 31.56
CA GLU A 349 22.10 -17.80 30.68
C GLU A 349 22.46 -19.16 30.07
N SER A 350 22.27 -20.25 30.81
CA SER A 350 22.51 -21.61 30.31
C SER A 350 21.55 -21.94 29.16
N GLU A 351 20.28 -21.62 29.33
CA GLU A 351 19.17 -21.91 28.43
C GLU A 351 19.25 -21.07 27.16
N LEU A 352 19.47 -19.77 27.32
CA LEU A 352 19.35 -18.78 26.26
C LEU A 352 20.69 -18.46 25.58
N VAL A 353 21.83 -18.71 26.23
CA VAL A 353 23.15 -18.32 25.71
C VAL A 353 24.13 -19.50 25.64
N LYS A 354 24.56 -20.06 26.77
CA LYS A 354 25.71 -20.99 26.83
C LYS A 354 25.43 -22.34 26.18
N ASN A 355 24.29 -22.96 26.50
CA ASN A 355 23.93 -24.31 26.04
C ASN A 355 22.77 -24.29 25.03
N ARG A 356 22.56 -23.16 24.37
CA ARG A 356 21.35 -22.90 23.59
C ARG A 356 21.05 -23.95 22.52
N ILE A 357 22.06 -24.41 21.78
CA ILE A 357 21.88 -25.42 20.71
C ILE A 357 21.30 -26.70 21.28
N LYS A 358 21.85 -27.18 22.41
CA LYS A 358 21.36 -28.37 23.10
C LYS A 358 19.95 -28.14 23.65
N ASN A 359 19.69 -26.98 24.23
CA ASN A 359 18.38 -26.66 24.79
C ASN A 359 17.30 -26.51 23.71
N LEU A 360 17.64 -26.09 22.49
CA LEU A 360 16.73 -26.09 21.35
C LEU A 360 16.23 -27.50 20.97
N GLU A 361 16.91 -28.57 21.38
CA GLU A 361 16.49 -29.95 21.10
C GLU A 361 15.45 -30.44 22.12
N SER A 362 15.51 -29.97 23.37
CA SER A 362 14.71 -30.48 24.48
C SER A 362 13.70 -29.49 25.05
N SER A 363 13.84 -28.19 24.78
CA SER A 363 13.02 -27.13 25.36
C SER A 363 12.62 -26.04 24.35
N TRP A 364 11.43 -25.47 24.54
CA TRP A 364 10.93 -24.34 23.77
C TRP A 364 11.43 -22.98 24.27
N ILE A 365 12.00 -22.91 25.48
CA ILE A 365 12.46 -21.65 26.08
C ILE A 365 13.50 -20.92 25.20
N SER A 366 14.39 -21.69 24.56
CA SER A 366 15.48 -21.18 23.71
C SER A 366 15.04 -20.84 22.29
N HIS A 367 13.79 -21.16 21.92
CA HIS A 367 13.30 -21.00 20.58
C HIS A 367 13.03 -19.52 20.26
N HIS A 368 13.46 -19.05 19.09
CA HIS A 368 13.39 -17.63 18.71
C HIS A 368 11.99 -16.98 18.80
N ASN A 369 10.92 -17.72 18.48
CA ASN A 369 9.54 -17.22 18.64
C ASN A 369 9.11 -17.05 20.11
N MET A 370 9.80 -17.66 21.07
CA MET A 370 9.44 -17.54 22.49
C MET A 370 9.64 -16.12 23.02
N HIS A 371 10.39 -15.28 22.31
CA HIS A 371 10.44 -13.85 22.62
C HIS A 371 9.09 -13.15 22.54
N VAL A 372 8.11 -13.68 21.79
CA VAL A 372 6.72 -13.19 21.87
C VAL A 372 6.16 -13.41 23.28
N GLY A 373 6.39 -14.61 23.84
CA GLY A 373 6.01 -14.95 25.21
C GLY A 373 6.74 -14.10 26.24
N PHE A 374 8.05 -13.89 26.09
CA PHE A 374 8.81 -13.04 26.99
C PHE A 374 8.31 -11.58 27.01
N ILE A 375 7.95 -11.02 25.85
CA ILE A 375 7.32 -9.69 25.78
C ILE A 375 5.94 -9.70 26.45
N ALA A 376 5.14 -10.76 26.30
CA ALA A 376 3.85 -10.89 26.97
C ALA A 376 3.99 -10.94 28.51
N ILE A 377 4.96 -11.71 29.03
CA ILE A 377 5.27 -11.73 30.47
C ILE A 377 5.65 -10.34 30.95
N ALA A 378 6.55 -9.64 30.23
CA ALA A 378 6.96 -8.29 30.59
C ALA A 378 5.78 -7.31 30.65
N LYS A 379 4.85 -7.39 29.67
CA LYS A 379 3.62 -6.58 29.65
C LYS A 379 2.75 -6.86 30.86
N LYS A 380 2.47 -8.13 31.18
CA LYS A 380 1.63 -8.51 32.32
C LYS A 380 2.23 -8.06 33.66
N LEU A 381 3.54 -8.17 33.82
CA LEU A 381 4.23 -7.65 35.01
C LEU A 381 4.13 -6.12 35.08
N TYR A 382 4.34 -5.44 33.96
CA TYR A 382 4.19 -3.98 33.87
C TYR A 382 2.76 -3.52 34.17
N ASP A 383 1.75 -4.20 33.64
CA ASP A 383 0.34 -3.84 33.89
C ASP A 383 -0.05 -4.00 35.35
N ARG A 384 0.49 -5.03 36.02
CA ARG A 384 0.17 -5.34 37.41
C ARG A 384 0.93 -4.48 38.42
N TYR A 385 2.20 -4.17 38.15
CA TYR A 385 3.10 -3.56 39.13
C TYR A 385 3.73 -2.24 38.66
N GLY A 386 3.46 -1.80 37.43
CA GLY A 386 4.12 -0.65 36.81
C GLY A 386 5.59 -0.91 36.45
N LYS A 387 6.35 0.18 36.25
CA LYS A 387 7.78 0.13 35.90
C LYS A 387 8.65 -0.56 36.97
N ASP A 388 8.20 -0.52 38.21
CA ASP A 388 8.93 -1.04 39.37
C ASP A 388 8.57 -2.50 39.71
N PHE A 389 8.06 -3.26 38.73
CA PHE A 389 7.72 -4.66 38.92
C PHE A 389 8.87 -5.48 39.55
N PRO A 390 8.55 -6.42 40.48
CA PRO A 390 9.54 -7.23 41.16
C PRO A 390 10.20 -8.22 40.20
N VAL A 391 11.52 -8.14 40.04
CA VAL A 391 12.27 -8.94 39.07
C VAL A 391 12.21 -10.45 39.35
N ASP A 392 12.06 -10.85 40.62
CA ASP A 392 11.91 -12.27 41.01
C ASP A 392 10.63 -12.90 40.46
N LYS A 393 9.60 -12.09 40.14
CA LYS A 393 8.41 -12.60 39.46
C LYS A 393 8.69 -13.04 38.03
N ILE A 394 9.75 -12.56 37.38
CA ILE A 394 10.17 -13.07 36.07
C ILE A 394 10.53 -14.55 36.19
N VAL A 395 11.42 -14.89 37.13
CA VAL A 395 11.88 -16.26 37.35
C VAL A 395 10.73 -17.13 37.83
N ALA A 396 9.94 -16.64 38.79
CA ALA A 396 8.78 -17.37 39.29
C ALA A 396 7.80 -17.74 38.15
N VAL A 397 7.47 -16.80 37.27
CA VAL A 397 6.57 -17.09 36.15
C VAL A 397 7.18 -18.09 35.18
N ILE A 398 8.44 -17.89 34.78
CA ILE A 398 9.09 -18.73 33.77
C ILE A 398 9.28 -20.16 34.27
N ASP A 399 9.68 -20.36 35.53
CA ASP A 399 9.88 -21.69 36.10
C ASP A 399 8.58 -22.49 36.25
N HIS A 400 7.43 -21.82 36.37
CA HIS A 400 6.12 -22.48 36.39
C HIS A 400 5.65 -22.91 35.00
N ILE A 401 6.19 -22.32 33.93
CA ILE A 401 5.79 -22.67 32.56
C ILE A 401 6.58 -23.90 32.11
N ASN A 402 5.85 -24.96 31.75
CA ASN A 402 6.48 -26.14 31.17
C ASN A 402 6.93 -25.86 29.72
N PHE A 403 8.23 -25.68 29.50
CA PHE A 403 8.82 -25.52 28.16
C PHE A 403 9.32 -26.83 27.52
N ASN A 404 9.22 -27.98 28.20
CA ASN A 404 9.79 -29.23 27.73
C ASN A 404 9.11 -29.73 26.44
N LYS A 405 9.88 -30.12 25.42
CA LYS A 405 9.36 -30.55 24.11
C LYS A 405 8.65 -31.91 24.11
N VAL A 406 8.64 -32.63 25.21
CA VAL A 406 7.93 -33.91 25.33
C VAL A 406 6.57 -33.72 26.00
N SER A 407 6.49 -32.91 27.05
CA SER A 407 5.30 -32.81 27.89
C SER A 407 4.58 -31.46 27.83
N SER A 408 5.12 -30.46 27.13
CA SER A 408 4.54 -29.12 27.09
C SER A 408 3.34 -29.03 26.13
N PRO A 409 2.25 -28.34 26.52
CA PRO A 409 1.18 -27.94 25.61
C PRO A 409 1.68 -27.06 24.44
N LEU A 410 2.85 -26.42 24.58
CA LEU A 410 3.48 -25.68 23.48
C LEU A 410 3.80 -26.57 22.28
N ASN A 411 3.87 -27.90 22.43
CA ASN A 411 4.08 -28.81 21.32
C ASN A 411 3.01 -28.71 20.23
N ASP A 412 1.75 -28.46 20.60
CA ASP A 412 0.66 -28.34 19.63
C ASP A 412 0.75 -27.02 18.85
N ILE A 413 1.31 -25.99 19.49
CA ILE A 413 1.51 -24.66 18.92
C ILE A 413 2.78 -24.63 18.04
N MET A 414 3.87 -25.21 18.55
CA MET A 414 5.22 -25.11 18.01
C MET A 414 5.57 -26.28 17.08
N GLY A 415 4.97 -27.46 17.26
CA GLY A 415 5.21 -28.64 16.44
C GLY A 415 4.68 -28.52 15.00
N GLY A 416 3.73 -27.61 14.75
CA GLY A 416 3.21 -27.29 13.43
C GLY A 416 4.07 -26.31 12.60
N GLN A 417 5.19 -25.83 13.15
CA GLN A 417 6.01 -24.80 12.49
C GLN A 417 6.52 -25.27 11.12
N GLY A 418 6.29 -24.46 10.08
CA GLY A 418 6.62 -24.77 8.68
C GLY A 418 5.42 -25.23 7.84
N LYS A 419 4.34 -25.70 8.46
CA LYS A 419 3.06 -26.03 7.78
C LYS A 419 1.96 -25.00 8.04
N THR A 420 2.13 -24.17 9.07
CA THR A 420 1.14 -23.18 9.52
C THR A 420 1.68 -21.75 9.38
N ASN A 421 0.78 -20.77 9.22
CA ASN A 421 1.12 -19.35 9.15
C ASN A 421 1.92 -18.91 10.40
N SER A 422 3.10 -18.33 10.20
CA SER A 422 3.97 -17.88 11.28
C SER A 422 3.31 -16.87 12.23
N ASN A 423 2.44 -15.99 11.72
CA ASN A 423 1.73 -15.02 12.56
C ASN A 423 0.73 -15.69 13.49
N LYS A 424 0.08 -16.77 13.04
CA LYS A 424 -0.84 -17.56 13.86
C LYS A 424 -0.09 -18.20 15.02
N VAL A 425 1.08 -18.79 14.76
CA VAL A 425 1.92 -19.40 15.80
C VAL A 425 2.32 -18.35 16.85
N LYS A 426 2.72 -17.14 16.43
CA LYS A 426 3.06 -16.04 17.36
C LYS A 426 1.87 -15.65 18.25
N SER A 427 0.66 -15.50 17.68
CA SER A 427 -0.56 -15.21 18.45
C SER A 427 -0.85 -16.29 19.48
N GLN A 428 -0.76 -17.56 19.08
CA GLN A 428 -1.01 -18.69 19.99
C GLN A 428 0.03 -18.78 21.11
N ILE A 429 1.30 -18.46 20.85
CA ILE A 429 2.32 -18.36 21.90
C ILE A 429 1.93 -17.25 22.89
N ARG A 430 1.56 -16.06 22.40
CA ARG A 430 1.12 -14.95 23.24
C ARG A 430 -0.03 -15.38 24.15
N GLU A 431 -1.11 -15.87 23.56
CA GLU A 431 -2.33 -16.29 24.28
C GLU A 431 -2.04 -17.36 25.34
N PHE A 432 -1.23 -18.38 24.99
CA PHE A 432 -0.83 -19.42 25.92
C PHE A 432 -0.06 -18.83 27.11
N ILE A 433 0.94 -18.00 26.84
CA ILE A 433 1.80 -17.44 27.88
C ILE A 433 1.02 -16.46 28.76
N GLU A 434 0.18 -15.59 28.18
CA GLU A 434 -0.69 -14.69 28.96
C GLU A 434 -1.59 -15.48 29.91
N SER A 435 -2.21 -16.56 29.45
CA SER A 435 -3.03 -17.44 30.30
C SER A 435 -2.22 -18.08 31.44
N GLN A 436 -0.98 -18.51 31.19
CA GLN A 436 -0.13 -19.05 32.25
C GLN A 436 0.21 -17.97 33.28
N VAL A 437 0.56 -16.77 32.82
CA VAL A 437 0.91 -15.64 33.69
C VAL A 437 -0.27 -15.24 34.58
N ASP A 438 -1.47 -15.15 34.01
CA ASP A 438 -2.68 -14.79 34.77
C ASP A 438 -2.92 -15.79 35.91
N ASN A 439 -2.82 -17.09 35.63
CA ASN A 439 -2.96 -18.15 36.65
C ASN A 439 -1.89 -18.12 37.77
N ILE A 440 -0.72 -17.53 37.52
CA ILE A 440 0.40 -17.48 38.47
C ILE A 440 0.37 -16.19 39.29
N LEU A 441 -0.09 -15.10 38.67
CA LEU A 441 -0.11 -13.80 39.31
C LEU A 441 -1.40 -13.59 40.13
N ASP A 442 -2.53 -14.15 39.72
CA ASP A 442 -3.77 -14.18 40.52
C ASP A 442 -3.59 -14.97 41.82
#